data_AF-A0A7C3WGJ1-F1
#
_entry.id   AF-A0A7C3WGJ1-F1
#
_cell.length_a   1.000
_cell.length_b   1.000
_cell.length_c   1.000
_cell.angle_alpha   90.00
_cell.angle_beta   90.00
_cell.angle_gamma   90.00
#
_symmetry.space_group_name_H-M   'P 1'
#
loop_
_entity.id
_entity.type
_entity.pdbx_description
1 polymer ?
#
loop_
_entity_poly.entity_id
_entity_poly.type
_entity_poly.pdbx_seq_one_letter_code
_entity_poly.pdbx_strand_id
1 'polypeptide(L)'
;MRTTLFTLGFASSLLAASALGVPVGPFSPEDWPASKDPTKTVHYVVTDGGLTPPSDSWLEGQLQILTGGDQVTENFTIGGHSGKKVTGNYLNIADAVFTDWAEEEFIDILVQVYGDAALFNAAGAPRNFHFLTGTLPELAAPNGGQIPVEAKNKRWNWVLFRIPNGIRASDGTRLVGSIPANAQGGFQFGGVNGGTIRMEGVPGLTVRVIAFGQLGAFGEPEDVNQFLPPETCDPEPETNLAELDLNTGLTSHLQVLDDGDQTVTIEASVGPAADKRRAVRPNGVFLNFGITDNYLGKPCNDPRTVKVCVDFYDDPAFAGANVRFGPEAYATDDKG
;
A
#
# COMPACT_ATOMS: atom_id res chain seq x y z
N MET A 1 38.77 56.47 -59.18
CA MET A 1 37.49 56.17 -58.50
C MET A 1 37.44 54.67 -58.22
N ARG A 2 37.77 54.25 -57.00
CA ARG A 2 37.60 52.87 -56.53
C ARG A 2 37.08 52.96 -55.10
N THR A 3 35.82 52.60 -54.96
CA THR A 3 35.05 52.61 -53.70
C THR A 3 35.36 51.32 -52.97
N THR A 4 35.82 51.42 -51.71
CA THR A 4 36.09 50.28 -50.85
C THR A 4 34.88 50.07 -49.95
N LEU A 5 34.17 48.95 -50.10
CA LEU A 5 33.09 48.52 -49.20
C LEU A 5 33.72 47.74 -48.04
N PHE A 6 33.49 48.19 -46.81
CA PHE A 6 33.73 47.40 -45.59
C PHE A 6 32.42 46.72 -45.21
N THR A 7 32.40 45.38 -45.22
CA THR A 7 31.29 44.56 -44.74
C THR A 7 31.56 44.21 -43.27
N LEU A 8 30.75 44.73 -42.34
CA LEU A 8 30.72 44.28 -40.94
C LEU A 8 29.99 42.93 -40.87
N GLY A 9 30.68 41.88 -40.46
CA GLY A 9 30.05 40.62 -40.07
C GLY A 9 29.56 40.70 -38.63
N PHE A 10 28.24 40.68 -38.42
CA PHE A 10 27.64 40.40 -37.12
C PHE A 10 27.60 38.88 -36.93
N ALA A 11 28.37 38.37 -35.97
CA ALA A 11 28.23 37.02 -35.47
C ALA A 11 27.08 36.98 -34.45
N SER A 12 25.90 36.54 -34.88
CA SER A 12 24.78 36.25 -34.00
C SER A 12 24.99 34.89 -33.35
N SER A 13 25.46 34.87 -32.11
CA SER A 13 25.39 33.68 -31.25
C SER A 13 23.94 33.47 -30.80
N LEU A 14 23.23 32.53 -31.42
CA LEU A 14 22.00 31.97 -30.86
C LEU A 14 22.35 31.16 -29.60
N LEU A 15 22.13 31.74 -28.43
CA LEU A 15 21.88 30.95 -27.23
C LEU A 15 20.50 30.32 -27.38
N ALA A 16 20.46 29.03 -27.73
CA ALA A 16 19.27 28.22 -27.55
C ALA A 16 19.02 28.11 -26.04
N ALA A 17 18.04 28.85 -25.54
CA ALA A 17 17.47 28.59 -24.23
C ALA A 17 16.78 27.22 -24.31
N SER A 18 17.40 26.19 -23.75
CA SER A 18 16.70 24.97 -23.41
C SER A 18 15.62 25.33 -22.40
N ALA A 19 14.36 25.30 -22.82
CA ALA A 19 13.25 25.24 -21.88
C ALA A 19 13.46 23.97 -21.05
N LEU A 20 13.93 24.12 -19.82
CA LEU A 20 13.99 23.03 -18.86
C LEU A 20 12.53 22.61 -18.61
N GLY A 21 12.13 21.46 -19.15
CA GLY A 21 10.83 20.88 -18.88
C GLY A 21 10.73 20.50 -17.39
N VAL A 22 9.52 20.60 -16.83
CA VAL A 22 9.22 20.04 -15.51
C VAL A 22 9.46 18.52 -15.58
N PRO A 23 10.18 17.92 -14.62
CA PRO A 23 10.36 16.47 -14.59
C PRO A 23 8.99 15.77 -14.52
N VAL A 24 8.77 14.81 -15.41
CA VAL A 24 7.56 13.96 -15.47
C VAL A 24 7.97 12.55 -15.04
N GLY A 25 7.10 11.87 -14.29
CA GLY A 25 7.32 10.50 -13.87
C GLY A 25 7.32 9.49 -15.05
N PRO A 26 7.44 8.18 -14.76
CA PRO A 26 7.47 7.58 -13.42
C PRO A 26 8.77 7.86 -12.67
N PHE A 27 8.66 8.12 -11.37
CA PHE A 27 9.81 8.34 -10.50
C PHE A 27 10.22 7.06 -9.76
N SER A 28 11.52 6.95 -9.46
CA SER A 28 12.07 5.85 -8.66
C SER A 28 11.43 5.81 -7.27
N PRO A 29 11.10 4.63 -6.72
CA PRO A 29 10.65 4.52 -5.34
C PRO A 29 11.77 4.77 -4.32
N GLU A 30 13.03 4.74 -4.74
CA GLU A 30 14.21 4.95 -3.88
C GLU A 30 14.49 6.42 -3.57
N ASP A 31 13.90 7.34 -4.33
CA ASP A 31 14.16 8.77 -4.22
C ASP A 31 12.85 9.55 -4.18
N TRP A 32 12.86 10.71 -3.51
CA TRP A 32 11.78 11.68 -3.67
C TRP A 32 11.63 12.11 -5.12
N PRO A 33 10.40 12.32 -5.65
CA PRO A 33 10.14 12.77 -7.01
C PRO A 33 11.09 13.88 -7.47
N ALA A 34 11.60 13.80 -8.69
CA ALA A 34 12.53 14.81 -9.21
C ALA A 34 11.85 16.18 -9.40
N SER A 35 10.53 16.21 -9.48
CA SER A 35 9.67 17.39 -9.52
C SER A 35 9.54 18.14 -8.19
N LYS A 36 10.12 17.63 -7.10
CA LYS A 36 10.05 18.26 -5.77
C LYS A 36 10.65 19.68 -5.75
N ASP A 37 10.04 20.53 -4.93
CA ASP A 37 10.56 21.85 -4.60
C ASP A 37 11.12 21.85 -3.16
N PRO A 38 12.45 21.88 -2.99
CA PRO A 38 13.08 21.86 -1.67
C PRO A 38 12.90 23.18 -0.89
N THR A 39 12.31 24.22 -1.49
CA THR A 39 12.04 25.50 -0.81
C THR A 39 10.67 25.53 -0.11
N LYS A 40 9.82 24.54 -0.41
CA LYS A 40 8.47 24.43 0.16
C LYS A 40 8.50 23.67 1.48
N THR A 41 7.53 23.97 2.34
CA THR A 41 7.30 23.22 3.58
C THR A 41 6.65 21.89 3.28
N VAL A 42 7.23 20.82 3.83
CA VAL A 42 6.70 19.45 3.74
C VAL A 42 6.84 18.76 5.09
N HIS A 43 5.78 18.14 5.58
CA HIS A 43 5.82 17.23 6.72
C HIS A 43 5.67 15.82 6.20
N TYR A 44 6.47 14.87 6.69
CA TYR A 44 6.40 13.51 6.15
C TYR A 44 6.72 12.42 7.16
N VAL A 45 6.31 11.20 6.80
CA VAL A 45 6.65 9.95 7.47
C VAL A 45 7.10 8.92 6.44
N VAL A 46 8.22 8.26 6.73
CA VAL A 46 8.75 7.12 5.97
C VAL A 46 8.80 5.92 6.91
N THR A 47 8.17 4.82 6.52
CA THR A 47 7.99 3.66 7.40
C THR A 47 9.25 2.80 7.59
N ASP A 48 10.19 2.86 6.65
CA ASP A 48 11.46 2.12 6.70
C ASP A 48 12.70 3.01 6.92
N GLY A 49 12.51 4.33 7.05
CA GLY A 49 13.59 5.31 7.19
C GLY A 49 14.47 5.48 5.93
N GLY A 50 14.01 5.01 4.76
CA GLY A 50 14.82 4.91 3.55
C GLY A 50 15.03 6.20 2.76
N LEU A 51 14.37 7.32 3.11
CA LEU A 51 14.48 8.58 2.34
C LEU A 51 15.07 9.70 3.18
N THR A 52 16.11 10.34 2.66
CA THR A 52 16.71 11.54 3.26
C THR A 52 15.90 12.78 2.86
N PRO A 53 15.67 13.74 3.77
CA PRO A 53 14.97 14.97 3.44
C PRO A 53 15.73 15.78 2.37
N PRO A 54 15.03 16.39 1.38
CA PRO A 54 15.64 17.26 0.38
C PRO A 54 16.21 18.58 0.94
N SER A 55 15.68 19.06 2.07
CA SER A 55 16.06 20.32 2.72
C SER A 55 15.57 20.36 4.17
N ASP A 56 15.97 21.40 4.91
CA ASP A 56 15.52 21.64 6.29
C ASP A 56 14.03 22.00 6.40
N SER A 57 13.36 22.39 5.29
CA SER A 57 11.91 22.65 5.27
C SER A 57 11.07 21.38 5.10
N TRP A 58 11.72 20.23 4.93
CA TRP A 58 11.10 18.91 4.87
C TRP A 58 11.27 18.23 6.22
N LEU A 59 10.24 18.37 7.06
CA LEU A 59 10.26 17.95 8.46
C LEU A 59 9.91 16.47 8.59
N GLU A 60 10.95 15.66 8.79
CA GLU A 60 10.81 14.24 9.09
C GLU A 60 10.14 13.99 10.44
N GLY A 61 9.30 12.95 10.50
CA GLY A 61 8.76 12.43 11.75
C GLY A 61 7.70 13.31 12.40
N GLN A 62 7.30 14.39 11.73
CA GLN A 62 6.15 15.20 12.15
C GLN A 62 4.84 14.50 11.86
N LEU A 63 4.80 13.71 10.77
CA LEU A 63 3.68 12.84 10.48
C LEU A 63 3.81 11.50 11.20
N GLN A 64 2.67 10.97 11.62
CA GLN A 64 2.54 9.64 12.19
C GLN A 64 1.34 8.91 11.58
N ILE A 65 1.57 7.71 11.06
CA ILE A 65 0.49 6.79 10.69
C ILE A 65 -0.11 6.21 11.97
N LEU A 66 -1.37 6.51 12.25
CA LEU A 66 -2.08 6.00 13.42
C LEU A 66 -2.58 4.58 13.18
N THR A 67 -2.77 3.83 14.27
CA THR A 67 -3.36 2.49 14.23
C THR A 67 -4.23 2.24 15.46
N GLY A 68 -5.33 1.50 15.28
CA GLY A 68 -6.33 1.19 16.32
C GLY A 68 -7.76 1.55 15.88
N GLY A 69 -8.78 1.06 16.58
CA GLY A 69 -10.17 1.40 16.28
C GLY A 69 -10.60 1.02 14.85
N ASP A 70 -11.09 1.98 14.07
CA ASP A 70 -11.54 1.83 12.68
C ASP A 70 -10.44 2.10 11.63
N GLN A 71 -9.24 2.45 12.08
CA GLN A 71 -8.07 2.87 11.29
C GLN A 71 -6.88 1.93 11.52
N VAL A 72 -7.16 0.63 11.66
CA VAL A 72 -6.12 -0.39 11.93
C VAL A 72 -5.18 -0.54 10.74
N THR A 73 -3.89 -0.56 11.03
CA THR A 73 -2.81 -0.88 10.10
C THR A 73 -1.90 -1.95 10.68
N GLU A 74 -1.28 -2.74 9.81
CA GLU A 74 -0.26 -3.73 10.15
C GLU A 74 1.04 -3.44 9.41
N ASN A 75 2.17 -3.91 9.96
CA ASN A 75 3.44 -3.89 9.24
C ASN A 75 3.34 -4.87 8.06
N PHE A 76 3.80 -4.44 6.88
CA PHE A 76 3.77 -5.25 5.69
C PHE A 76 5.05 -5.03 4.89
N THR A 77 5.66 -6.10 4.36
CA THR A 77 6.87 -6.00 3.54
C THR A 77 6.57 -6.56 2.17
N ILE A 78 6.85 -5.77 1.12
CA ILE A 78 6.66 -6.18 -0.27
C ILE A 78 7.61 -5.42 -1.19
N GLY A 79 8.11 -6.09 -2.23
CA GLY A 79 8.98 -5.46 -3.23
C GLY A 79 10.26 -4.86 -2.63
N GLY A 80 10.82 -5.47 -1.58
CA GLY A 80 12.05 -5.00 -0.94
C GLY A 80 11.88 -3.88 0.09
N HIS A 81 10.65 -3.42 0.35
CA HIS A 81 10.40 -2.36 1.32
C HIS A 81 9.40 -2.75 2.40
N SER A 82 9.59 -2.18 3.58
CA SER A 82 8.60 -2.21 4.65
C SER A 82 7.65 -1.02 4.52
N GLY A 83 6.37 -1.29 4.79
CA GLY A 83 5.27 -0.34 4.72
C GLY A 83 4.20 -0.65 5.76
N LYS A 84 3.09 0.07 5.65
CA LYS A 84 1.87 -0.14 6.43
C LYS A 84 0.75 -0.57 5.50
N LYS A 85 0.09 -1.67 5.82
CA LYS A 85 -1.13 -2.11 5.14
C LYS A 85 -2.34 -1.77 5.99
N VAL A 86 -3.32 -1.12 5.37
CA VAL A 86 -4.59 -0.77 6.00
C VAL A 86 -5.46 -2.03 6.07
N THR A 87 -5.81 -2.45 7.29
CA THR A 87 -6.74 -3.57 7.53
C THR A 87 -8.13 -3.08 7.95
N GLY A 88 -8.24 -1.82 8.40
CA GLY A 88 -9.51 -1.11 8.59
C GLY A 88 -10.06 -0.48 7.31
N ASN A 89 -10.99 0.48 7.47
CA ASN A 89 -11.55 1.25 6.34
C ASN A 89 -10.86 2.60 6.13
N TYR A 90 -10.06 3.04 7.09
CA TYR A 90 -9.48 4.38 7.14
C TYR A 90 -7.97 4.32 7.36
N LEU A 91 -7.26 5.28 6.78
CA LEU A 91 -5.86 5.55 7.07
C LEU A 91 -5.74 6.95 7.65
N ASN A 92 -5.47 7.06 8.95
CA ASN A 92 -5.47 8.33 9.65
C ASN A 92 -4.05 8.77 9.99
N ILE A 93 -3.73 10.00 9.64
CA ILE A 93 -2.38 10.55 9.74
C ILE A 93 -2.41 11.72 10.71
N ALA A 94 -1.67 11.62 11.81
CA ALA A 94 -1.44 12.72 12.72
C ALA A 94 -0.24 13.54 12.25
N ASP A 95 -0.34 14.86 12.41
CA ASP A 95 0.74 15.82 12.18
C ASP A 95 0.96 16.62 13.47
N ALA A 96 2.14 16.49 14.07
CA ALA A 96 2.49 17.17 15.32
C ALA A 96 2.57 18.70 15.19
N VAL A 97 2.80 19.20 13.97
CA VAL A 97 2.91 20.63 13.64
C VAL A 97 1.83 21.03 12.63
N PHE A 98 0.65 20.41 12.73
CA PHE A 98 -0.47 20.66 11.82
C PHE A 98 -0.84 22.14 11.65
N THR A 99 -0.54 22.99 12.64
CA THR A 99 -0.83 24.43 12.60
C THR A 99 -0.15 25.18 11.45
N ASP A 100 0.91 24.62 10.86
CA ASP A 100 1.60 25.25 9.72
C ASP A 100 0.70 25.31 8.47
N TRP A 101 -0.35 24.49 8.42
CA TRP A 101 -1.34 24.48 7.33
C TRP A 101 -2.43 25.55 7.45
N ALA A 102 -2.43 26.38 8.52
CA ALA A 102 -3.52 27.32 8.83
C ALA A 102 -3.77 28.40 7.76
N GLU A 103 -2.75 28.72 6.96
CA GLU A 103 -2.82 29.74 5.90
C GLU A 103 -2.83 29.13 4.48
N GLU A 104 -2.63 27.81 4.37
CA GLU A 104 -2.57 27.13 3.09
C GLU A 104 -3.98 26.85 2.55
N GLU A 105 -4.28 27.31 1.34
CA GLU A 105 -5.57 27.08 0.68
C GLU A 105 -5.67 25.67 0.10
N PHE A 106 -4.54 25.06 -0.25
CA PHE A 106 -4.45 23.71 -0.80
C PHE A 106 -3.36 22.94 -0.07
N ILE A 107 -3.58 21.65 0.11
CA ILE A 107 -2.58 20.73 0.64
C ILE A 107 -2.31 19.67 -0.42
N ASP A 108 -1.04 19.57 -0.80
CA ASP A 108 -0.55 18.50 -1.64
C ASP A 108 -0.24 17.29 -0.75
N ILE A 109 -0.74 16.12 -1.14
CA ILE A 109 -0.59 14.87 -0.38
C ILE A 109 0.13 13.89 -1.29
N LEU A 110 1.43 13.70 -1.06
CA LEU A 110 2.25 12.74 -1.76
C LEU A 110 2.28 11.42 -0.99
N VAL A 111 1.93 10.32 -1.65
CA VAL A 111 1.92 8.98 -1.07
C VAL A 111 2.74 8.05 -1.95
N GLN A 112 3.59 7.24 -1.34
CA GLN A 112 4.17 6.08 -2.02
C GLN A 112 3.31 4.86 -1.72
N VAL A 113 2.62 4.33 -2.73
CA VAL A 113 1.66 3.23 -2.64
C VAL A 113 2.13 2.01 -3.41
N TYR A 114 1.75 0.81 -2.97
CA TYR A 114 1.95 -0.40 -3.76
C TYR A 114 0.84 -0.55 -4.82
N GLY A 115 1.24 -0.84 -6.06
CA GLY A 115 0.39 -0.89 -7.25
C GLY A 115 -0.46 -2.16 -7.37
N ASP A 116 -1.46 -2.33 -6.51
CA ASP A 116 -2.36 -3.49 -6.52
C ASP A 116 -3.85 -3.12 -6.66
N ALA A 117 -4.73 -4.12 -6.49
CA ALA A 117 -6.18 -3.94 -6.63
C ALA A 117 -6.78 -2.99 -5.57
N ALA A 118 -6.11 -2.75 -4.44
CA ALA A 118 -6.63 -1.89 -3.38
C ALA A 118 -6.71 -0.41 -3.76
N LEU A 119 -6.04 -0.01 -4.86
CA LEU A 119 -6.13 1.34 -5.42
C LEU A 119 -7.44 1.61 -6.18
N PHE A 120 -8.19 0.56 -6.52
CA PHE A 120 -9.33 0.63 -7.44
C PHE A 120 -10.63 0.19 -6.77
N ASN A 121 -11.75 0.36 -7.49
CA ASN A 121 -13.02 -0.20 -7.05
C ASN A 121 -13.09 -1.72 -7.35
N ALA A 122 -14.18 -2.38 -6.92
CA ALA A 122 -14.36 -3.82 -7.10
C ALA A 122 -14.39 -4.28 -8.58
N ALA A 123 -14.68 -3.36 -9.52
CA ALA A 123 -14.64 -3.63 -10.96
C ALA A 123 -13.25 -3.38 -11.57
N GLY A 124 -12.25 -2.98 -10.78
CA GLY A 124 -10.91 -2.63 -11.24
C GLY A 124 -10.80 -1.26 -11.92
N ALA A 125 -11.84 -0.42 -11.83
CA ALA A 125 -11.83 0.93 -12.39
C ALA A 125 -11.33 1.97 -11.38
N PRO A 126 -10.82 3.14 -11.85
CA PRO A 126 -10.40 4.24 -10.98
C PRO A 126 -11.52 4.63 -10.00
N ARG A 127 -11.11 4.97 -8.78
CA ARG A 127 -12.01 5.47 -7.73
C ARG A 127 -11.52 6.81 -7.21
N ASN A 128 -12.44 7.57 -6.64
CA ASN A 128 -12.10 8.82 -5.95
C ASN A 128 -11.46 8.51 -4.61
N PHE A 129 -10.39 9.24 -4.30
CA PHE A 129 -9.77 9.24 -2.98
C PHE A 129 -10.26 10.46 -2.20
N HIS A 130 -10.99 10.21 -1.12
CA HIS A 130 -11.53 11.26 -0.25
C HIS A 130 -10.66 11.41 0.99
N PHE A 131 -10.43 12.66 1.40
CA PHE A 131 -9.59 12.99 2.55
C PHE A 131 -10.43 13.76 3.56
N LEU A 132 -10.80 13.11 4.66
CA LEU A 132 -11.53 13.75 5.74
C LEU A 132 -10.61 14.71 6.50
N THR A 133 -11.09 15.95 6.65
CA THR A 133 -10.41 17.07 7.29
C THR A 133 -11.35 17.75 8.29
N GLY A 134 -10.77 18.49 9.24
CA GLY A 134 -11.49 19.17 10.31
C GLY A 134 -11.78 18.29 11.53
N THR A 135 -12.46 18.89 12.49
CA THR A 135 -12.82 18.28 13.78
C THR A 135 -14.32 18.26 13.93
N LEU A 136 -14.88 17.29 14.67
CA LEU A 136 -16.32 17.31 14.96
C LEU A 136 -16.72 18.61 15.68
N PRO A 137 -17.88 19.22 15.32
CA PRO A 137 -18.90 18.71 14.39
C PRO A 137 -18.70 19.11 12.91
N GLU A 138 -17.64 19.85 12.56
CA GLU A 138 -17.45 20.45 11.24
C GLU A 138 -16.36 19.71 10.45
N LEU A 139 -16.80 18.82 9.56
CA LEU A 139 -15.94 17.98 8.74
C LEU A 139 -16.15 18.26 7.25
N ALA A 140 -15.09 18.06 6.47
CA ALA A 140 -15.18 17.98 5.02
C ALA A 140 -14.37 16.79 4.49
N ALA A 141 -14.86 16.14 3.44
CA ALA A 141 -14.20 15.04 2.77
C ALA A 141 -13.92 15.38 1.28
N PRO A 142 -13.09 16.39 0.99
CA PRO A 142 -12.71 16.74 -0.38
C PRO A 142 -12.19 15.53 -1.17
N ASN A 143 -12.52 15.50 -2.46
CA ASN A 143 -11.95 14.55 -3.40
C ASN A 143 -10.55 15.04 -3.81
N GLY A 144 -9.52 14.24 -3.53
CA GLY A 144 -8.13 14.54 -3.91
C GLY A 144 -7.73 14.04 -5.30
N GLY A 145 -8.61 13.28 -5.97
CA GLY A 145 -8.40 12.77 -7.32
C GLY A 145 -8.61 11.26 -7.46
N GLN A 146 -8.25 10.75 -8.63
CA GLN A 146 -8.26 9.33 -8.96
C GLN A 146 -6.87 8.88 -9.37
N ILE A 147 -6.57 7.60 -9.16
CA ILE A 147 -5.34 6.98 -9.64
C ILE A 147 -5.63 6.28 -10.97
N PRO A 148 -4.85 6.55 -12.04
CA PRO A 148 -4.92 5.83 -13.31
C PRO A 148 -4.74 4.30 -13.15
N VAL A 149 -5.37 3.52 -14.04
CA VAL A 149 -5.35 2.04 -13.99
C VAL A 149 -3.95 1.46 -14.19
N GLU A 150 -3.07 2.23 -14.83
CA GLU A 150 -1.67 1.94 -15.06
C GLU A 150 -0.88 1.79 -13.75
N ALA A 151 -1.37 2.36 -12.64
CA ALA A 151 -0.78 2.14 -11.32
C ALA A 151 -0.99 0.71 -10.80
N LYS A 152 -1.86 -0.11 -11.42
CA LYS A 152 -2.00 -1.54 -11.10
C LYS A 152 -0.85 -2.35 -11.69
N ASN A 153 0.37 -2.06 -11.27
CA ASN A 153 1.60 -2.54 -11.91
C ASN A 153 2.49 -3.40 -11.01
N LYS A 154 2.08 -3.70 -9.78
CA LYS A 154 2.88 -4.47 -8.80
C LYS A 154 4.22 -3.81 -8.46
N ARG A 155 4.27 -2.49 -8.51
CA ARG A 155 5.44 -1.69 -8.13
C ARG A 155 5.07 -0.71 -7.02
N TRP A 156 6.08 -0.20 -6.34
CA TRP A 156 5.94 1.00 -5.53
C TRP A 156 5.83 2.22 -6.45
N ASN A 157 4.75 2.98 -6.30
CA ASN A 157 4.43 4.12 -7.14
C ASN A 157 4.30 5.38 -6.28
N TRP A 158 4.83 6.50 -6.78
CA TRP A 158 4.49 7.81 -6.25
C TRP A 158 3.13 8.25 -6.79
N VAL A 159 2.26 8.71 -5.89
CA VAL A 159 0.95 9.25 -6.22
C VAL A 159 0.78 10.58 -5.50
N LEU A 160 0.49 11.62 -6.26
CA LEU A 160 0.18 12.95 -5.76
C LEU A 160 -1.34 13.20 -5.83
N PHE A 161 -1.90 13.55 -4.68
CA PHE A 161 -3.24 14.10 -4.56
C PHE A 161 -3.17 15.57 -4.17
N ARG A 162 -4.24 16.31 -4.45
CA ARG A 162 -4.37 17.71 -4.02
C ARG A 162 -5.77 17.94 -3.51
N ILE A 163 -5.89 18.47 -2.30
CA ILE A 163 -7.18 18.81 -1.70
C ILE A 163 -7.28 20.30 -1.37
N PRO A 164 -8.47 20.92 -1.51
CA PRO A 164 -8.71 22.22 -0.93
C PRO A 164 -8.76 22.12 0.61
N ASN A 165 -8.10 23.06 1.28
CA ASN A 165 -8.24 23.29 2.71
C ASN A 165 -9.38 24.29 2.94
N GLY A 166 -10.59 23.76 3.16
CA GLY A 166 -11.79 24.59 3.28
C GLY A 166 -11.75 25.54 4.48
N ILE A 167 -12.61 26.56 4.44
CA ILE A 167 -12.84 27.46 5.58
C ILE A 167 -13.98 26.90 6.44
N ARG A 168 -13.74 26.78 7.74
CA ARG A 168 -14.72 26.39 8.74
C ARG A 168 -15.75 27.51 8.92
N ALA A 169 -17.03 27.15 8.92
CA ALA A 169 -18.11 28.14 8.96
C ALA A 169 -18.26 28.79 10.35
N SER A 170 -17.94 28.07 11.43
CA SER A 170 -18.12 28.56 12.79
C SER A 170 -17.18 29.68 13.20
N ASP A 171 -15.94 29.71 12.69
CA ASP A 171 -14.91 30.65 13.13
C ASP A 171 -14.08 31.29 12.01
N GLY A 172 -14.29 30.90 10.74
CA GLY A 172 -13.59 31.46 9.58
C GLY A 172 -12.15 30.98 9.42
N THR A 173 -11.68 30.03 10.23
CA THR A 173 -10.34 29.44 10.13
C THR A 173 -10.32 28.25 9.15
N ARG A 174 -9.15 27.79 8.73
CA ARG A 174 -9.03 26.61 7.86
C ARG A 174 -9.37 25.30 8.58
N LEU A 175 -9.91 24.33 7.87
CA LEU A 175 -10.27 23.00 8.41
C LEU A 175 -9.03 22.20 8.84
N VAL A 176 -7.92 22.35 8.12
CA VAL A 176 -6.60 21.84 8.52
C VAL A 176 -5.76 23.02 9.00
N GLY A 177 -5.06 22.85 10.11
CA GLY A 177 -4.23 23.90 10.72
C GLY A 177 -4.85 24.67 11.87
N SER A 178 -6.09 24.34 12.27
CA SER A 178 -6.74 24.99 13.40
C SER A 178 -7.65 24.02 14.17
N ILE A 179 -7.89 24.31 15.45
CA ILE A 179 -8.87 23.60 16.29
C ILE A 179 -9.89 24.63 16.78
N PRO A 180 -11.19 24.46 16.51
CA PRO A 180 -12.21 25.39 16.97
C PRO A 180 -12.51 25.18 18.46
N ALA A 181 -13.03 26.22 19.12
CA ALA A 181 -13.38 26.13 20.54
C ALA A 181 -14.48 25.09 20.86
N ASN A 182 -15.31 24.73 19.87
CA ASN A 182 -16.38 23.74 20.00
C ASN A 182 -15.96 22.33 19.55
N ALA A 183 -14.66 22.05 19.34
CA ALA A 183 -14.17 20.75 18.90
C ALA A 183 -14.58 19.61 19.83
N GLN A 184 -14.89 18.45 19.26
CA GLN A 184 -15.34 17.26 20.00
C GLN A 184 -14.56 16.00 19.61
N GLY A 185 -14.47 15.04 20.54
CA GLY A 185 -13.80 13.75 20.32
C GLY A 185 -12.28 13.84 20.44
N GLY A 186 -11.56 12.96 19.73
CA GLY A 186 -10.10 13.01 19.65
C GLY A 186 -9.65 13.96 18.54
N PHE A 187 -9.17 15.14 18.91
CA PHE A 187 -8.79 16.22 17.98
C PHE A 187 -7.38 16.79 18.22
N GLN A 188 -6.55 16.07 18.97
CA GLN A 188 -5.26 16.60 19.44
C GLN A 188 -4.30 17.04 18.32
N PHE A 189 -4.50 16.57 17.08
CA PHE A 189 -3.70 16.96 15.90
C PHE A 189 -4.55 17.67 14.81
N GLY A 190 -5.66 18.31 15.19
CA GLY A 190 -6.44 19.15 14.26
C GLY A 190 -7.46 18.42 13.38
N GLY A 191 -7.59 17.10 13.52
CA GLY A 191 -8.53 16.26 12.76
C GLY A 191 -9.39 15.36 13.66
N VAL A 192 -10.02 14.33 13.08
CA VAL A 192 -10.81 13.34 13.83
C VAL A 192 -9.97 12.13 14.28
N ASN A 193 -10.46 11.43 15.32
CA ASN A 193 -9.84 10.21 15.86
C ASN A 193 -8.35 10.35 16.11
N GLY A 194 -7.96 11.55 16.52
CA GLY A 194 -6.59 11.88 16.86
C GLY A 194 -5.64 12.02 15.68
N GLY A 195 -6.12 12.21 14.46
CA GLY A 195 -5.29 12.55 13.31
C GLY A 195 -5.45 14.01 12.89
N THR A 196 -4.95 14.31 11.70
CA THR A 196 -4.99 15.62 11.01
C THR A 196 -5.75 15.48 9.69
N ILE A 197 -5.33 14.53 8.85
CA ILE A 197 -6.01 14.17 7.59
C ILE A 197 -6.21 12.66 7.56
N ARG A 198 -7.42 12.22 7.20
CA ARG A 198 -7.77 10.80 7.14
C ARG A 198 -8.21 10.40 5.73
N MET A 199 -7.55 9.41 5.13
CA MET A 199 -8.00 8.83 3.87
C MET A 199 -9.19 7.91 4.12
N GLU A 200 -10.26 8.12 3.38
CA GLU A 200 -11.54 7.41 3.55
C GLU A 200 -11.68 6.24 2.56
N GLY A 201 -12.18 5.10 3.05
CA GLY A 201 -12.54 3.96 2.18
C GLY A 201 -11.33 3.32 1.50
N VAL A 202 -10.26 3.12 2.25
CA VAL A 202 -8.97 2.59 1.75
C VAL A 202 -8.59 1.21 2.31
N PRO A 203 -9.51 0.23 2.46
CA PRO A 203 -9.15 -1.09 2.94
C PRO A 203 -8.15 -1.76 1.97
N GLY A 204 -7.12 -2.38 2.54
CA GLY A 204 -6.06 -3.06 1.81
C GLY A 204 -4.98 -2.14 1.22
N LEU A 205 -5.14 -0.80 1.31
CA LEU A 205 -4.14 0.14 0.81
C LEU A 205 -2.81 -0.11 1.53
N THR A 206 -1.73 -0.28 0.75
CA THR A 206 -0.37 -0.44 1.27
C THR A 206 0.45 0.79 0.94
N VAL A 207 0.99 1.43 1.98
CA VAL A 207 1.74 2.69 1.88
C VAL A 207 3.12 2.57 2.52
N ARG A 208 4.12 3.25 1.95
CA ARG A 208 5.47 3.34 2.51
C ARG A 208 5.82 4.74 3.00
N VAL A 209 5.41 5.75 2.24
CA VAL A 209 5.66 7.17 2.51
C VAL A 209 4.34 7.92 2.45
N ILE A 210 4.16 8.87 3.37
CA ILE A 210 3.10 9.88 3.29
C ILE A 210 3.73 11.23 3.61
N ALA A 211 3.43 12.23 2.78
CA ALA A 211 3.88 13.60 2.96
C ALA A 211 2.74 14.58 2.69
N PHE A 212 2.62 15.59 3.56
CA PHE A 212 1.78 16.77 3.36
C PHE A 212 2.70 17.93 2.98
N GLY A 213 2.34 18.66 1.94
CA GLY A 213 3.15 19.75 1.42
C GLY A 213 2.31 20.94 1.00
N GLN A 214 2.97 22.10 0.93
CA GLN A 214 2.39 23.27 0.27
C GLN A 214 2.09 22.96 -1.21
N LEU A 215 1.16 23.74 -1.78
CA LEU A 215 0.85 23.69 -3.20
C LEU A 215 2.13 23.75 -4.07
N GLY A 216 2.34 22.72 -4.89
CA GLY A 216 3.47 22.60 -5.82
C GLY A 216 4.73 22.01 -5.19
N ALA A 217 4.72 21.59 -3.92
CA ALA A 217 5.90 21.02 -3.25
C ALA A 217 6.44 19.76 -3.94
N PHE A 218 5.58 19.03 -4.68
CA PHE A 218 5.93 17.79 -5.37
C PHE A 218 5.76 17.85 -6.89
N GLY A 219 5.39 19.01 -7.46
CA GLY A 219 4.95 19.16 -8.85
C GLY A 219 3.43 19.12 -9.01
N GLU A 220 2.96 18.80 -10.21
CA GLU A 220 1.52 18.67 -10.50
C GLU A 220 1.07 17.20 -10.53
N PRO A 221 -0.19 16.90 -10.14
CA PRO A 221 -0.70 15.53 -10.11
C PRO A 221 -0.53 14.78 -11.44
N GLU A 222 -0.77 15.45 -12.57
CA GLU A 222 -0.59 14.88 -13.91
C GLU A 222 0.86 14.50 -14.24
N ASP A 223 1.85 15.20 -13.67
CA ASP A 223 3.27 14.92 -13.92
C ASP A 223 3.79 13.83 -12.99
N VAL A 224 3.28 13.76 -11.76
CA VAL A 224 3.69 12.76 -10.76
C VAL A 224 3.00 11.42 -10.97
N ASN A 225 1.71 11.41 -11.32
CA ASN A 225 0.88 10.21 -11.44
C ASN A 225 1.11 9.47 -12.78
N GLN A 226 2.37 9.15 -13.03
CA GLN A 226 2.88 8.43 -14.19
C GLN A 226 3.49 7.12 -13.73
N PHE A 227 3.14 6.01 -14.38
CA PHE A 227 3.44 4.67 -13.87
C PHE A 227 4.17 3.83 -14.90
N LEU A 228 5.14 3.05 -14.42
CA LEU A 228 5.75 2.00 -15.22
C LEU A 228 4.73 0.91 -15.53
N PRO A 229 4.89 0.20 -16.67
CA PRO A 229 4.07 -0.98 -16.94
C PRO A 229 4.21 -2.03 -15.82
N PRO A 230 3.20 -2.91 -15.67
CA PRO A 230 3.28 -4.03 -14.75
C PRO A 230 4.57 -4.82 -14.89
N GLU A 231 5.12 -5.28 -13.77
CA GLU A 231 6.15 -6.30 -13.83
C GLU A 231 5.64 -7.50 -14.61
N THR A 232 6.44 -7.99 -15.55
CA THR A 232 6.13 -9.21 -16.27
C THR A 232 6.19 -10.36 -15.29
N CYS A 233 5.02 -10.81 -14.88
CA CYS A 233 4.86 -12.02 -14.09
C CYS A 233 4.33 -13.09 -15.04
N ASP A 234 4.97 -14.26 -15.06
CA ASP A 234 4.41 -15.39 -15.79
C ASP A 234 3.00 -15.65 -15.24
N PRO A 235 2.02 -15.87 -16.13
CA PRO A 235 0.66 -16.13 -15.68
C PRO A 235 0.62 -17.41 -14.83
N GLU A 236 -0.32 -17.43 -13.89
CA GLU A 236 -0.69 -18.64 -13.18
C GLU A 236 -1.05 -19.73 -14.21
N PRO A 237 -0.73 -21.02 -13.97
CA PRO A 237 -1.15 -22.08 -14.87
C PRO A 237 -2.68 -22.09 -15.06
N GLU A 238 -3.16 -22.62 -16.19
CA GLU A 238 -4.63 -22.71 -16.40
C GLU A 238 -5.29 -23.65 -15.39
N THR A 239 -4.54 -24.63 -14.87
CA THR A 239 -4.97 -25.57 -13.84
C THR A 239 -4.24 -25.30 -12.53
N ASN A 240 -4.88 -24.57 -11.63
CA ASN A 240 -4.32 -24.19 -10.32
C ASN A 240 -4.74 -25.15 -9.21
N LEU A 241 -4.46 -26.45 -9.40
CA LEU A 241 -4.72 -27.50 -8.40
C LEU A 241 -3.41 -28.10 -7.92
N ALA A 242 -3.10 -27.88 -6.64
CA ALA A 242 -2.08 -28.65 -5.92
C ALA A 242 -2.81 -29.72 -5.11
N GLU A 243 -2.40 -30.98 -5.26
CA GLU A 243 -3.09 -32.12 -4.66
C GLU A 243 -2.15 -33.21 -4.15
N LEU A 244 -2.65 -33.92 -3.14
CA LEU A 244 -2.02 -35.06 -2.52
C LEU A 244 -3.10 -36.13 -2.29
N ASP A 245 -2.89 -37.32 -2.82
CA ASP A 245 -3.70 -38.50 -2.49
C ASP A 245 -2.77 -39.64 -2.04
N LEU A 246 -2.83 -39.92 -0.74
CA LEU A 246 -2.00 -40.94 -0.09
C LEU A 246 -2.38 -42.36 -0.52
N ASN A 247 -3.60 -42.60 -0.97
CA ASN A 247 -4.06 -43.93 -1.36
C ASN A 247 -3.53 -44.32 -2.74
N THR A 248 -3.55 -43.39 -3.68
CA THR A 248 -3.01 -43.59 -5.03
C THR A 248 -1.51 -43.27 -5.11
N GLY A 249 -0.97 -42.54 -4.13
CA GLY A 249 0.40 -42.03 -4.14
C GLY A 249 0.58 -40.80 -5.03
N LEU A 250 -0.52 -40.18 -5.46
CA LEU A 250 -0.48 -38.95 -6.25
C LEU A 250 0.07 -37.80 -5.41
N THR A 251 1.10 -37.15 -5.94
CA THR A 251 1.67 -35.91 -5.43
C THR A 251 1.79 -34.95 -6.61
N SER A 252 1.06 -33.84 -6.56
CA SER A 252 1.10 -32.81 -7.58
C SER A 252 1.22 -31.45 -6.89
N HIS A 253 2.45 -30.95 -6.80
CA HIS A 253 2.80 -29.66 -6.20
C HIS A 253 2.31 -29.42 -4.76
N LEU A 254 1.94 -30.48 -4.03
CA LEU A 254 1.57 -30.44 -2.63
C LEU A 254 2.35 -31.52 -1.87
N GLN A 255 2.96 -31.13 -0.75
CA GLN A 255 3.72 -32.04 0.10
C GLN A 255 3.31 -31.89 1.57
N VAL A 256 3.37 -32.99 2.31
CA VAL A 256 3.29 -32.97 3.78
C VAL A 256 4.65 -32.58 4.33
N LEU A 257 4.68 -31.63 5.27
CA LEU A 257 5.92 -31.24 5.94
C LEU A 257 6.24 -32.20 7.11
N ASP A 258 7.47 -32.71 7.12
CA ASP A 258 8.04 -33.63 8.11
C ASP A 258 9.53 -33.30 8.30
N ASP A 259 9.80 -32.18 8.98
CA ASP A 259 11.11 -31.49 8.97
C ASP A 259 11.70 -31.17 10.35
N GLY A 260 11.27 -31.89 11.39
CA GLY A 260 11.86 -31.83 12.74
C GLY A 260 11.27 -30.73 13.62
N ASP A 261 10.78 -29.64 13.04
CA ASP A 261 9.85 -28.70 13.71
C ASP A 261 8.44 -29.29 13.74
N GLN A 262 8.00 -29.87 12.63
CA GLN A 262 6.85 -30.76 12.57
C GLN A 262 7.30 -32.17 12.24
N THR A 263 6.68 -33.16 12.90
CA THR A 263 6.79 -34.56 12.46
C THR A 263 5.43 -35.20 12.28
N VAL A 264 5.35 -36.13 11.33
CA VAL A 264 4.11 -36.85 11.02
C VAL A 264 4.30 -38.36 11.06
N THR A 265 3.19 -39.08 11.20
CA THR A 265 3.13 -40.53 11.02
C THR A 265 2.17 -40.83 9.87
N ILE A 266 2.62 -41.60 8.88
CA ILE A 266 1.72 -42.16 7.86
C ILE A 266 1.12 -43.45 8.41
N GLU A 267 -0.19 -43.45 8.58
CA GLU A 267 -0.95 -44.59 9.07
C GLU A 267 -1.64 -45.31 7.90
N ALA A 268 -1.62 -46.64 7.96
CA ALA A 268 -2.35 -47.48 7.02
C ALA A 268 -3.64 -47.99 7.66
N SER A 269 -4.65 -48.26 6.85
CA SER A 269 -5.92 -48.86 7.29
C SER A 269 -6.67 -48.02 8.34
N VAL A 270 -6.67 -46.69 8.16
CA VAL A 270 -7.48 -45.75 8.93
C VAL A 270 -8.90 -45.73 8.36
N GLY A 271 -9.93 -45.69 9.21
CA GLY A 271 -11.34 -45.69 8.79
C GLY A 271 -12.16 -46.92 9.21
N PRO A 272 -13.45 -47.02 8.85
CA PRO A 272 -14.28 -48.20 9.09
C PRO A 272 -13.88 -49.39 8.22
N ALA A 273 -14.36 -50.61 8.54
CA ALA A 273 -13.94 -51.85 7.88
C ALA A 273 -14.15 -51.86 6.35
N ALA A 274 -15.14 -51.12 5.84
CA ALA A 274 -15.44 -51.02 4.41
C ALA A 274 -14.76 -49.83 3.70
N ASP A 275 -14.08 -48.94 4.43
CA ASP A 275 -13.40 -47.76 3.88
C ASP A 275 -12.10 -47.51 4.66
N LYS A 276 -11.08 -48.29 4.31
CA LYS A 276 -9.75 -48.25 4.92
C LYS A 276 -8.79 -47.50 4.00
N ARG A 277 -8.24 -46.40 4.50
CA ARG A 277 -7.36 -45.50 3.74
C ARG A 277 -6.00 -45.32 4.42
N ARG A 278 -5.04 -44.81 3.65
CA ARG A 278 -3.82 -44.22 4.18
C ARG A 278 -4.12 -42.80 4.63
N ALA A 279 -3.68 -42.44 5.83
CA ALA A 279 -3.85 -41.11 6.39
C ALA A 279 -2.51 -40.60 6.94
N VAL A 280 -2.38 -39.29 7.00
CA VAL A 280 -1.28 -38.62 7.69
C VAL A 280 -1.82 -38.13 9.03
N ARG A 281 -1.14 -38.52 10.10
CA ARG A 281 -1.43 -38.04 11.46
C ARG A 281 -0.27 -37.15 11.93
N PRO A 282 -0.51 -35.90 12.35
CA PRO A 282 0.53 -35.11 12.98
C PRO A 282 0.91 -35.75 14.33
N ASN A 283 2.21 -35.71 14.67
CA ASN A 283 2.67 -36.13 15.99
C ASN A 283 2.47 -35.02 17.06
N GLY A 284 2.00 -33.84 16.63
CA GLY A 284 1.56 -32.73 17.48
C GLY A 284 0.12 -32.31 17.16
N VAL A 285 -0.19 -31.03 17.38
CA VAL A 285 -1.54 -30.46 17.18
C VAL A 285 -1.75 -29.93 15.74
N PHE A 286 -0.66 -29.58 15.05
CA PHE A 286 -0.71 -28.96 13.73
C PHE A 286 -0.22 -29.90 12.64
N LEU A 287 -0.83 -29.77 11.46
CA LEU A 287 -0.44 -30.43 10.23
C LEU A 287 -0.24 -29.38 9.14
N ASN A 288 1.03 -29.15 8.78
CA ASN A 288 1.43 -28.25 7.72
C ASN A 288 1.62 -28.97 6.38
N PHE A 289 1.19 -28.29 5.33
CA PHE A 289 1.41 -28.69 3.93
C PHE A 289 2.15 -27.57 3.20
N GLY A 290 3.10 -27.96 2.35
CA GLY A 290 3.80 -27.03 1.47
C GLY A 290 3.26 -27.15 0.04
N ILE A 291 2.94 -26.01 -0.58
CA ILE A 291 2.79 -25.94 -2.03
C ILE A 291 4.18 -25.76 -2.62
N THR A 292 4.58 -26.61 -3.57
CA THR A 292 5.92 -26.55 -4.15
C THR A 292 5.95 -25.67 -5.40
N ASP A 293 7.16 -25.21 -5.75
CA ASP A 293 7.48 -24.59 -7.05
C ASP A 293 6.72 -23.30 -7.39
N ASN A 294 6.10 -22.65 -6.40
CA ASN A 294 5.17 -21.52 -6.63
C ASN A 294 4.03 -21.90 -7.60
N TYR A 295 3.59 -23.17 -7.59
CA TYR A 295 2.67 -23.70 -8.60
C TYR A 295 1.33 -22.95 -8.66
N LEU A 296 0.79 -22.53 -7.51
CA LEU A 296 -0.45 -21.78 -7.43
C LEU A 296 -0.29 -20.28 -7.71
N GLY A 297 0.92 -19.81 -8.01
CA GLY A 297 1.22 -18.42 -8.29
C GLY A 297 2.60 -18.02 -7.78
N LYS A 298 3.27 -17.16 -8.54
CA LYS A 298 4.49 -16.47 -8.15
C LYS A 298 4.17 -15.31 -7.20
N PRO A 299 5.15 -14.85 -6.39
CA PRO A 299 4.97 -13.67 -5.53
C PRO A 299 4.51 -12.40 -6.27
N CYS A 300 4.79 -12.29 -7.58
CA CYS A 300 4.36 -11.17 -8.41
C CYS A 300 2.91 -11.26 -8.92
N ASN A 301 2.22 -12.40 -8.81
CA ASN A 301 0.84 -12.55 -9.26
C ASN A 301 -0.14 -11.79 -8.33
N ASP A 302 -1.32 -11.44 -8.84
CA ASP A 302 -2.40 -10.89 -8.01
C ASP A 302 -2.81 -11.92 -6.94
N PRO A 303 -2.98 -11.54 -5.66
CA PRO A 303 -3.49 -12.47 -4.64
C PRO A 303 -4.83 -13.07 -5.06
N ARG A 304 -4.98 -14.38 -4.88
CA ARG A 304 -6.21 -15.11 -5.19
C ARG A 304 -6.83 -15.72 -3.95
N THR A 305 -8.15 -15.86 -3.96
CA THR A 305 -8.84 -16.70 -3.00
C THR A 305 -8.54 -18.17 -3.30
N VAL A 306 -7.90 -18.86 -2.37
CA VAL A 306 -7.65 -20.30 -2.44
C VAL A 306 -8.79 -21.05 -1.78
N LYS A 307 -9.17 -22.19 -2.35
CA LYS A 307 -10.07 -23.16 -1.71
C LYS A 307 -9.25 -24.35 -1.26
N VAL A 308 -9.35 -24.70 0.02
CA VAL A 308 -8.67 -25.86 0.60
C VAL A 308 -9.70 -26.96 0.82
N CYS A 309 -9.44 -28.13 0.26
CA CYS A 309 -10.24 -29.34 0.46
C CYS A 309 -9.39 -30.37 1.20
N VAL A 310 -9.89 -30.87 2.32
CA VAL A 310 -9.22 -31.93 3.10
C VAL A 310 -10.22 -33.04 3.32
N ASP A 311 -9.85 -34.25 2.90
CA ASP A 311 -10.54 -35.47 3.31
C ASP A 311 -9.90 -35.95 4.63
N PHE A 312 -10.70 -36.07 5.68
CA PHE A 312 -10.22 -36.43 7.02
C PHE A 312 -11.06 -37.53 7.63
N TYR A 313 -10.42 -38.35 8.47
CA TYR A 313 -11.13 -39.35 9.26
C TYR A 313 -11.63 -38.71 10.55
N ASP A 314 -12.96 -38.63 10.70
CA ASP A 314 -13.60 -38.22 11.94
C ASP A 314 -13.56 -39.38 12.96
N ASP A 315 -12.60 -39.32 13.87
CA ASP A 315 -12.42 -40.35 14.90
C ASP A 315 -13.61 -40.31 15.88
N PRO A 316 -14.40 -41.39 16.02
CA PRO A 316 -15.50 -41.45 16.97
C PRO A 316 -15.11 -41.14 18.42
N ALA A 317 -13.83 -41.28 18.80
CA ALA A 317 -13.32 -40.90 20.11
C ALA A 317 -13.39 -39.38 20.38
N PHE A 318 -13.51 -38.56 19.33
CA PHE A 318 -13.69 -37.11 19.45
C PHE A 318 -15.16 -36.69 19.55
N ALA A 319 -16.10 -37.63 19.50
CA ALA A 319 -17.53 -37.32 19.68
C ALA A 319 -17.77 -36.66 21.06
N GLY A 320 -18.27 -35.43 21.05
CA GLY A 320 -18.52 -34.64 22.26
C GLY A 320 -17.30 -33.93 22.84
N ALA A 321 -16.11 -34.11 22.23
CA ALA A 321 -14.95 -33.28 22.52
C ALA A 321 -15.02 -31.97 21.71
N ASN A 322 -14.59 -30.86 22.31
CA ASN A 322 -14.51 -29.55 21.62
C ASN A 322 -13.28 -29.48 20.71
N VAL A 323 -13.15 -30.43 19.78
CA VAL A 323 -12.06 -30.45 18.79
C VAL A 323 -12.40 -29.47 17.67
N ARG A 324 -11.45 -28.60 17.31
CA ARG A 324 -11.58 -27.66 16.20
C ARG A 324 -10.73 -28.15 15.04
N PHE A 325 -11.35 -28.21 13.85
CA PHE A 325 -10.68 -28.49 12.60
C PHE A 325 -10.83 -27.28 11.68
N GLY A 326 -9.71 -26.77 11.17
CA GLY A 326 -9.68 -25.61 10.29
C GLY A 326 -8.26 -25.07 10.13
N PRO A 327 -8.04 -24.17 9.16
CA PRO A 327 -6.76 -23.50 9.01
C PRO A 327 -6.50 -22.61 10.23
N GLU A 328 -5.35 -22.79 10.88
CA GLU A 328 -4.94 -21.98 12.04
C GLU A 328 -4.15 -20.74 11.59
N ALA A 329 -3.19 -20.92 10.69
CA ALA A 329 -2.33 -19.85 10.20
C ALA A 329 -1.94 -20.09 8.74
N TYR A 330 -1.67 -18.99 8.03
CA TYR A 330 -0.97 -18.99 6.76
C TYR A 330 0.34 -18.27 7.02
N ALA A 331 1.46 -18.94 6.82
CA ALA A 331 2.77 -18.35 6.96
C ALA A 331 3.40 -18.26 5.57
N THR A 332 3.90 -17.06 5.27
CA THR A 332 4.93 -16.84 4.27
C THR A 332 6.27 -16.83 5.04
N ASP A 333 7.03 -17.92 5.04
CA ASP A 333 8.35 -18.01 5.70
C ASP A 333 9.48 -17.38 4.84
N ASP A 334 10.76 -17.41 5.22
CA ASP A 334 11.83 -16.87 4.32
C ASP A 334 12.03 -17.74 3.05
N LYS A 335 11.23 -18.81 2.94
CA LYS A 335 10.85 -19.69 1.82
C LYS A 335 9.32 -19.92 1.77
N GLY A 336 8.51 -19.04 2.35
CA GLY A 336 7.07 -18.98 2.18
C GLY A 336 6.59 -17.58 1.84
#